data_AF-A0A7S3C3P4-F1
#
_entry.id   AF-A0A7S3C3P4-F1
#
_cell.length_a   1.000
_cell.length_b   1.000
_cell.length_c   1.000
_cell.angle_alpha   90.00
_cell.angle_beta   90.00
_cell.angle_gamma   90.00
#
_symmetry.space_group_name_H-M   'P 1'
#
loop_
_entity.id
_entity.type
_entity.pdbx_description
1 polymer ?
#
loop_
_entity_poly.entity_id
_entity_poly.type
_entity_poly.pdbx_seq_one_letter_code
_entity_poly.pdbx_strand_id
1 'polypeptide(L)'
;AGFPRSSYFEYTCLLAQSLVINCLLRLYSGANPATVLAAALSFLAVLGAALRALPLSIAKLCAPAATALLAMSLLPQIVGNFATQSATGWSPITAGLAVLGNGLRVFTTVKLASADARLLCQFGLGVLLNTILLGQMAIWR
;
A
#
# COMPACT_ATOMS: atom_id res chain seq x y z
N ALA A 1 -23.14 -6.31 6.40
CA ALA A 1 -22.29 -5.24 6.96
C ALA A 1 -21.15 -4.93 5.98
N GLY A 2 -21.10 -3.69 5.49
CA GLY A 2 -20.06 -3.18 4.59
C GLY A 2 -19.12 -2.22 5.32
N PHE A 3 -17.98 -1.89 4.71
CA PHE A 3 -17.01 -0.95 5.26
C PHE A 3 -17.58 0.49 5.35
N PRO A 4 -17.01 1.38 6.18
CA PRO A 4 -17.37 2.80 6.21
C PRO A 4 -17.22 3.47 4.83
N ARG A 5 -18.11 4.41 4.50
CA ARG A 5 -18.09 5.14 3.21
C ARG A 5 -16.76 5.88 2.97
N SER A 6 -16.17 6.41 4.04
CA SER A 6 -14.86 7.09 4.01
C SER A 6 -13.74 6.17 3.52
N SER A 7 -13.76 4.89 3.89
CA SER A 7 -12.76 3.92 3.48
C SER A 7 -12.78 3.67 1.96
N TYR A 8 -13.97 3.61 1.34
CA TYR A 8 -14.05 3.44 -0.12
C TYR A 8 -13.43 4.61 -0.89
N PHE A 9 -13.67 5.85 -0.43
CA PHE A 9 -13.08 7.04 -1.03
C PHE A 9 -11.55 7.01 -0.92
N GLU A 10 -11.05 6.71 0.28
CA GLU A 10 -9.62 6.62 0.53
C GLU A 10 -8.92 5.56 -0.34
N TYR A 11 -9.48 4.34 -0.42
CA TYR A 11 -8.91 3.30 -1.27
C TYR A 11 -9.00 3.64 -2.76
N THR A 12 -10.03 4.38 -3.19
CA THR A 12 -10.14 4.86 -4.57
C THR A 12 -9.04 5.88 -4.90
N CYS A 13 -8.77 6.82 -3.99
CA CYS A 13 -7.66 7.76 -4.13
C CYS A 13 -6.30 7.03 -4.15
N LEU A 14 -6.10 6.05 -3.27
CA LEU A 14 -4.87 5.24 -3.24
C LEU A 14 -4.67 4.43 -4.51
N LEU A 15 -5.74 3.87 -5.08
CA LEU A 15 -5.70 3.17 -6.37
C LEU A 15 -5.25 4.11 -7.48
N ALA A 16 -5.87 5.30 -7.57
CA ALA A 16 -5.53 6.30 -8.58
C ALA A 16 -4.07 6.75 -8.45
N GLN A 17 -3.62 7.07 -7.22
CA GLN A 17 -2.24 7.44 -6.95
C GLN A 17 -1.27 6.33 -7.34
N SER A 18 -1.56 5.09 -6.97
CA SER A 18 -0.70 3.93 -7.23
C SER A 18 -0.58 3.65 -8.73
N LEU A 19 -1.66 3.82 -9.49
CA LEU A 19 -1.67 3.71 -10.94
C LEU A 19 -0.77 4.77 -11.59
N VAL A 20 -0.90 6.03 -11.15
CA VAL A 20 -0.07 7.14 -11.64
C VAL A 20 1.41 6.89 -11.34
N ILE A 21 1.76 6.51 -10.11
CA ILE A 21 3.14 6.21 -9.72
C ILE A 21 3.70 5.07 -10.57
N ASN A 22 2.94 3.99 -10.80
CA ASN A 22 3.40 2.88 -11.64
C ASN A 22 3.64 3.32 -13.10
N CYS A 23 2.76 4.15 -13.66
CA CYS A 23 2.93 4.68 -15.01
C CYS A 23 4.19 5.55 -15.10
N LEU A 24 4.37 6.48 -14.16
CA LEU A 24 5.57 7.33 -14.10
C LEU A 24 6.83 6.49 -13.95
N LEU A 25 6.84 5.52 -13.04
CA LEU A 25 7.99 4.64 -12.82
C LEU A 25 8.42 3.93 -14.12
N ARG A 26 7.46 3.40 -14.89
CA ARG A 26 7.75 2.74 -16.17
C ARG A 26 8.28 3.73 -17.21
N LEU A 27 7.68 4.92 -17.32
CA LEU A 27 8.17 5.96 -18.22
C LEU A 27 9.59 6.40 -17.89
N TYR A 28 9.89 6.63 -16.61
CA TYR A 28 11.24 6.96 -16.14
C TYR A 28 12.25 5.82 -16.32
N SER A 29 11.78 4.57 -16.34
CA SER A 29 12.61 3.40 -16.65
C SER A 29 12.87 3.22 -18.16
N GLY A 30 12.40 4.15 -19.00
CA GLY A 30 12.59 4.11 -20.46
C GLY A 30 11.57 3.27 -21.23
N ALA A 31 10.48 2.84 -20.59
CA ALA A 31 9.42 2.12 -21.30
C ALA A 31 8.70 3.02 -22.32
N ASN A 32 8.29 2.43 -23.45
CA ASN A 32 7.55 3.14 -24.47
C ASN A 32 6.21 3.67 -23.92
N PRO A 33 5.86 4.96 -24.12
CA PRO A 33 4.60 5.53 -23.62
C PRO A 33 3.34 4.78 -24.06
N ALA A 34 3.33 4.21 -25.28
CA ALA A 34 2.21 3.45 -25.80
C ALA A 34 1.99 2.14 -25.00
N THR A 35 3.07 1.46 -24.58
CA THR A 35 2.95 0.23 -23.79
C THR A 35 2.52 0.52 -22.35
N VAL A 36 2.94 1.67 -21.80
CA VAL A 36 2.47 2.15 -20.50
C VAL A 36 0.98 2.47 -20.55
N LEU A 37 0.53 3.20 -21.57
CA LEU A 37 -0.89 3.52 -21.76
C LEU A 37 -1.73 2.26 -21.97
N ALA A 38 -1.29 1.34 -22.82
CA ALA A 38 -1.97 0.07 -23.05
C ALA A 38 -2.08 -0.76 -21.75
N ALA A 39 -1.02 -0.81 -20.94
CA ALA A 39 -1.05 -1.48 -19.65
C ALA A 39 -2.06 -0.83 -18.69
N ALA A 40 -2.06 0.51 -18.59
CA ALA A 40 -3.00 1.24 -17.74
C ALA A 40 -4.46 1.02 -18.16
N LEU A 41 -4.76 1.10 -19.47
CA LEU A 41 -6.09 0.84 -20.00
C LEU A 41 -6.52 -0.62 -19.79
N SER A 42 -5.62 -1.58 -20.00
CA SER A 42 -5.91 -2.99 -19.76
C SER A 42 -6.22 -3.27 -18.28
N PHE A 43 -5.47 -2.65 -17.37
CA PHE A 43 -5.74 -2.73 -15.93
C PHE A 43 -7.12 -2.18 -15.58
N LEU A 44 -7.47 -0.99 -16.12
CA LEU A 44 -8.79 -0.38 -15.88
C LEU A 44 -9.94 -1.23 -16.45
N ALA A 45 -9.75 -1.84 -17.63
CA ALA A 45 -10.73 -2.73 -18.24
C ALA A 45 -10.97 -3.98 -17.38
N VAL A 46 -9.88 -4.64 -16.92
CA VAL A 46 -9.97 -5.81 -16.03
C VAL A 46 -10.60 -5.45 -14.70
N LEU A 47 -10.23 -4.31 -14.11
CA LEU A 47 -10.83 -3.82 -12.87
C LEU A 47 -12.34 -3.58 -13.05
N GLY A 48 -12.74 -2.93 -14.14
CA GLY A 48 -14.14 -2.69 -14.46
C GLY A 48 -14.94 -3.98 -14.62
N ALA A 49 -14.37 -4.99 -15.28
CA ALA A 49 -14.98 -6.31 -15.40
C ALA A 49 -15.08 -7.02 -14.03
N ALA A 50 -14.01 -6.99 -13.24
CA ALA A 50 -13.96 -7.61 -11.91
C ALA A 50 -15.01 -7.00 -10.97
N LEU A 51 -15.15 -5.67 -10.94
CA LEU A 51 -16.13 -4.98 -10.10
C LEU A 51 -17.59 -5.37 -10.39
N ARG A 52 -17.90 -5.83 -11.62
CA ARG A 52 -19.26 -6.27 -11.99
C ARG A 52 -19.53 -7.73 -11.61
N ALA A 53 -18.49 -8.56 -11.50
CA ALA A 53 -18.60 -10.00 -11.30
C ALA A 53 -18.27 -10.46 -9.86
N LEU A 54 -17.61 -9.63 -9.05
CA LEU A 54 -17.03 -10.08 -7.79
C LEU A 54 -18.06 -10.16 -6.64
N PRO A 55 -18.31 -11.36 -6.06
CA PRO A 55 -19.18 -11.48 -4.90
C PRO A 55 -18.54 -10.82 -3.66
N LEU A 56 -19.40 -10.24 -2.81
CA LEU A 56 -18.99 -9.50 -1.60
C LEU A 56 -18.12 -10.33 -0.63
N SER A 57 -18.27 -11.66 -0.65
CA SER A 57 -17.45 -12.59 0.14
C SER A 57 -15.97 -12.56 -0.25
N ILE A 58 -15.66 -12.41 -1.54
CA ILE A 58 -14.28 -12.31 -2.03
C ILE A 58 -13.71 -10.92 -1.72
N ALA A 59 -14.53 -9.86 -1.84
CA ALA A 59 -14.10 -8.50 -1.48
C ALA A 59 -13.65 -8.39 -0.02
N LYS A 60 -14.27 -9.15 0.89
CA LYS A 60 -13.85 -9.20 2.31
C LYS A 60 -12.49 -9.88 2.52
N LEU A 61 -12.08 -10.79 1.63
CA LEU A 61 -10.75 -11.42 1.64
C LEU A 61 -9.66 -10.50 1.08
N CYS A 62 -10.03 -9.53 0.23
CA CYS A 62 -9.07 -8.59 -0.34
C CYS A 62 -8.38 -7.73 0.72
N ALA A 63 -9.07 -7.35 1.80
CA ALA A 63 -8.48 -6.56 2.88
C ALA A 63 -7.33 -7.29 3.61
N PRO A 64 -7.51 -8.50 4.17
CA PRO A 64 -6.40 -9.24 4.77
C PRO A 64 -5.34 -9.65 3.74
N ALA A 65 -5.71 -9.93 2.48
CA ALA A 65 -4.75 -10.21 1.42
C ALA A 65 -3.86 -9.00 1.10
N ALA A 66 -4.42 -7.79 1.08
CA ALA A 66 -3.67 -6.55 0.89
C ALA A 66 -2.71 -6.30 2.06
N THR A 67 -3.13 -6.59 3.30
CA THR A 67 -2.26 -6.54 4.48
C THR A 67 -1.11 -7.55 4.37
N ALA A 68 -1.39 -8.78 3.96
CA ALA A 68 -0.37 -9.79 3.74
C ALA A 68 0.62 -9.38 2.65
N LEU A 69 0.14 -8.83 1.53
CA LEU A 69 0.97 -8.33 0.44
C LEU A 69 1.91 -7.21 0.91
N LEU A 70 1.39 -6.28 1.72
CA LEU A 70 2.18 -5.20 2.31
C LEU A 70 3.29 -5.78 3.21
N ALA A 71 2.96 -6.74 4.07
CA ALA A 71 3.95 -7.40 4.92
C ALA A 71 5.01 -8.15 4.09
N MET A 72 4.59 -8.89 3.07
CA MET A 72 5.49 -9.61 2.15
C MET A 72 6.40 -8.69 1.34
N SER A 73 6.02 -7.43 1.16
CA SER A 73 6.86 -6.44 0.46
C SER A 73 7.92 -5.83 1.38
N LEU A 74 7.57 -5.58 2.65
CA LEU A 74 8.45 -4.88 3.60
C LEU A 74 9.36 -5.84 4.38
N LEU A 75 8.89 -7.05 4.71
CA LEU A 75 9.67 -8.02 5.50
C LEU A 75 10.97 -8.44 4.83
N PRO A 76 11.03 -8.79 3.52
CA PRO A 76 12.28 -9.11 2.86
C PRO A 76 13.26 -7.94 2.87
N GLN A 77 12.77 -6.70 2.69
CA GLN A 77 13.61 -5.51 2.77
C GLN A 77 14.18 -5.32 4.18
N ILE A 78 13.37 -5.48 5.22
CA ILE A 78 13.81 -5.37 6.63
C ILE A 78 14.89 -6.41 6.95
N VAL A 79 14.66 -7.66 6.55
CA VAL A 79 15.60 -8.76 6.78
C VAL A 79 16.88 -8.56 5.98
N GLY A 80 16.77 -8.13 4.71
CA GLY A 80 17.90 -7.81 3.85
C GLY A 80 18.77 -6.71 4.46
N ASN A 81 18.16 -5.59 4.86
CA ASN A 81 18.87 -4.48 5.50
C ASN A 81 19.59 -4.92 6.78
N PHE A 82 18.97 -5.80 7.58
CA PHE A 82 19.58 -6.31 8.81
C PHE A 82 20.78 -7.21 8.50
N ALA A 83 20.66 -8.09 7.50
CA ALA A 83 21.73 -8.99 7.09
C ALA A 83 22.93 -8.27 6.48
N THR A 84 22.69 -7.19 5.72
CA THR A 84 23.75 -6.41 5.06
C THR A 84 24.27 -5.25 5.92
N GLN A 85 23.60 -4.92 7.03
CA GLN A 85 23.83 -3.70 7.82
C GLN A 85 23.89 -2.45 6.95
N SER A 86 23.07 -2.42 5.89
CA SER A 86 23.00 -1.31 4.95
C SER A 86 21.55 -1.05 4.60
N ALA A 87 21.13 0.21 4.66
CA ALA A 87 19.78 0.63 4.31
C ALA A 87 19.64 1.08 2.84
N THR A 88 20.49 0.58 1.94
CA THR A 88 20.55 1.00 0.54
C THR A 88 19.29 0.61 -0.24
N GLY A 89 18.82 1.53 -1.10
CA GLY A 89 17.75 1.26 -2.07
C GLY A 89 16.33 1.64 -1.63
N TRP A 90 16.10 2.06 -0.38
CA TRP A 90 14.78 2.51 0.09
C TRP A 90 14.80 3.95 0.58
N SER A 91 13.76 4.72 0.21
CA SER A 91 13.70 6.16 0.50
C SER A 91 13.24 6.44 1.93
N PRO A 92 14.00 7.22 2.73
CA PRO A 92 13.60 7.61 4.08
C PRO A 92 12.38 8.56 4.07
N ILE A 93 12.22 9.36 3.02
CA ILE A 93 11.03 10.21 2.83
C ILE A 93 9.79 9.32 2.64
N THR A 94 9.90 8.28 1.82
CA THR A 94 8.80 7.33 1.59
C THR A 94 8.44 6.59 2.87
N ALA A 95 9.43 6.10 3.61
CA ALA A 95 9.18 5.44 4.90
C ALA A 95 8.53 6.38 5.92
N GLY A 96 9.00 7.64 6.03
CA GLY A 96 8.41 8.64 6.91
C GLY A 96 6.97 8.99 6.56
N LEU A 97 6.68 9.23 5.28
CA LEU A 97 5.31 9.47 4.80
C LEU A 97 4.40 8.26 5.02
N ALA A 98 4.92 7.03 4.88
CA ALA A 98 4.17 5.81 5.14
C ALA A 98 3.85 5.62 6.62
N VAL A 99 4.79 5.95 7.53
CA VAL A 99 4.52 5.95 8.99
C VAL A 99 3.44 6.97 9.33
N LEU A 100 3.58 8.22 8.86
CA LEU A 100 2.59 9.28 9.13
C LEU A 100 1.22 8.94 8.56
N GLY A 101 1.15 8.51 7.30
CA GLY A 101 -0.10 8.15 6.64
C GLY A 101 -0.81 6.99 7.32
N ASN A 102 -0.10 5.90 7.64
CA ASN A 102 -0.71 4.78 8.36
C ASN A 102 -1.06 5.13 9.82
N GLY A 103 -0.29 6.02 10.46
CA GLY A 103 -0.61 6.53 11.81
C GLY A 103 -1.91 7.32 11.84
N LEU A 104 -2.11 8.23 10.87
CA LEU A 104 -3.37 8.96 10.72
C LEU A 104 -4.55 8.01 10.44
N ARG A 105 -4.34 6.92 9.69
CA ARG A 105 -5.36 5.89 9.45
C ARG A 105 -5.71 5.09 10.70
N VAL A 106 -4.74 4.75 11.54
CA VAL A 106 -5.01 4.16 12.85
C VAL A 106 -5.87 5.11 13.67
N PHE A 107 -5.49 6.38 13.78
CA PHE A 107 -6.24 7.38 14.53
C PHE A 107 -7.69 7.54 14.04
N THR A 108 -7.87 7.71 12.73
CA THR A 108 -9.20 7.85 12.13
C THR A 108 -10.02 6.57 12.23
N THR A 109 -9.42 5.39 12.17
CA THR A 109 -10.13 4.11 12.37
C THR A 109 -10.68 4.00 13.80
N VAL A 110 -9.88 4.39 14.80
CA VAL A 110 -10.35 4.44 16.20
C VAL A 110 -11.48 5.45 16.36
N LYS A 111 -11.38 6.62 15.72
CA LYS A 111 -12.34 7.72 15.92
C LYS A 111 -13.64 7.60 15.09
N LEU A 112 -13.57 7.11 13.85
CA LEU A 112 -14.66 7.15 12.88
C LEU A 112 -15.18 5.76 12.47
N ALA A 113 -14.39 4.70 12.64
CA ALA A 113 -14.73 3.34 12.17
C ALA A 113 -14.99 2.37 13.32
N SER A 114 -15.41 2.87 14.49
CA SER A 114 -15.74 2.05 15.68
C SER A 114 -14.65 1.06 16.08
N ALA A 115 -13.37 1.42 15.84
CA ALA A 115 -12.24 0.55 16.09
C ALA A 115 -12.34 -0.83 15.40
N ASP A 116 -12.71 -0.87 14.12
CA ASP A 116 -12.67 -2.11 13.34
C ASP A 116 -11.28 -2.75 13.40
N ALA A 117 -11.20 -3.91 14.08
CA ALA A 117 -9.97 -4.63 14.36
C ALA A 117 -9.19 -5.00 13.08
N ARG A 118 -9.88 -5.20 11.94
CA ARG A 118 -9.22 -5.55 10.67
C ARG A 118 -8.44 -4.37 10.10
N LEU A 119 -9.05 -3.19 10.07
CA LEU A 119 -8.41 -1.96 9.61
C LEU A 119 -7.28 -1.54 10.57
N LEU A 120 -7.50 -1.68 11.88
CA LEU A 120 -6.48 -1.44 12.89
C LEU A 120 -5.26 -2.35 12.73
N CYS A 121 -5.48 -3.63 12.50
CA CYS A 121 -4.38 -4.57 12.26
C CYS A 121 -3.60 -4.20 10.99
N GLN A 122 -4.29 -3.89 9.90
CA GLN A 122 -3.68 -3.49 8.64
C GLN A 122 -2.81 -2.24 8.78
N PHE A 123 -3.38 -1.15 9.30
CA PHE A 123 -2.65 0.12 9.43
C PHE A 123 -1.61 0.07 10.55
N GLY A 124 -1.88 -0.65 11.64
CA GLY A 124 -0.93 -0.88 12.73
C GLY A 124 0.32 -1.62 12.25
N LEU A 125 0.16 -2.71 11.48
CA LEU A 125 1.28 -3.40 10.83
C LEU A 125 2.02 -2.46 9.87
N GLY A 126 1.29 -1.65 9.12
CA GLY A 126 1.88 -0.63 8.25
C GLY A 126 2.76 0.37 9.00
N VAL A 127 2.30 0.89 10.14
CA VAL A 127 3.09 1.78 11.01
C VAL A 127 4.32 1.06 11.52
N LEU A 128 4.15 -0.14 12.08
CA LEU A 128 5.24 -0.90 12.71
C LEU A 128 6.36 -1.22 11.72
N LEU A 129 6.02 -1.82 10.57
CA LEU A 129 7.02 -2.23 9.57
C LEU A 129 7.73 -1.04 8.94
N ASN A 130 7.03 0.05 8.62
CA ASN A 130 7.66 1.25 8.08
C ASN A 130 8.52 1.99 9.12
N THR A 131 8.15 1.93 10.40
CA THR A 131 8.96 2.49 11.48
C THR A 131 10.25 1.70 11.67
N ILE A 132 10.21 0.36 11.58
CA ILE A 132 11.41 -0.48 11.60
C ILE A 132 12.35 -0.08 10.46
N LEU A 133 11.85 -0.01 9.22
CA LEU A 133 12.66 0.42 8.08
C LEU A 133 13.26 1.82 8.27
N LEU A 134 12.46 2.79 8.73
CA LEU A 134 12.92 4.13 9.01
C LEU A 134 14.03 4.15 10.08
N GLY A 135 13.89 3.33 11.13
CA GLY A 135 14.91 3.14 12.16
C GLY A 135 16.20 2.53 11.59
N GLN A 136 16.10 1.51 10.75
CA GLN A 136 17.26 0.91 10.08
C GLN A 136 17.99 1.93 9.21
N MET A 137 17.28 2.81 8.49
CA MET A 137 17.87 3.90 7.70
C MET A 137 18.56 4.97 8.54
N ALA A 138 18.08 5.22 9.76
CA ALA A 138 18.71 6.18 10.65
C ALA A 138 20.01 5.63 11.27
N ILE A 139 20.06 4.32 11.54
CA ILE A 139 21.20 3.65 12.18
C ILE A 139 22.29 3.25 11.16
N TRP A 140 21.89 2.69 10.01
CA TRP A 140 22.81 2.09 9.02
C TRP A 140 22.94 2.93 7.74
N ARG A 141 23.09 4.26 7.91
CA ARG A 141 23.34 5.18 6.80
C ARG A 141 24.57 4.80 5.98
#